data_AF-A0A0P1FDZ8-F1
#
_entry.id   AF-A0A0P1FDZ8-F1
#
_cell.length_a   1.000
_cell.length_b   1.000
_cell.length_c   1.000
_cell.angle_alpha   90.00
_cell.angle_beta   90.00
_cell.angle_gamma   90.00
#
_symmetry.space_group_name_H-M   'P 1'
#
loop_
_entity.id
_entity.type
_entity.pdbx_description
1 polymer ?
#
loop_
_entity_poly.entity_id
_entity_poly.type
_entity_poly.pdbx_seq_one_letter_code
_entity_poly.pdbx_strand_id
1 'polypeptide(L)'
;MVIEDIETGPELIKRLIAQEVREYHRIHTRPSETRSSTHADLVALRTLEDFKAALIEPVETEALFSGGQVMTCWSVTRSNGAYRVIYLPQAALFSLAVESMFGPVDIGVHGPAIAVFSSVG
;
A
#
# COMPACT_ATOMS: atom_id res chain seq x y z
N MET A 1 -29.08 13.59 -3.98
CA MET A 1 -27.62 13.47 -4.14
C MET A 1 -27.30 12.00 -3.94
N VAL A 2 -27.15 11.27 -5.05
CA VAL A 2 -26.84 9.84 -5.00
C VAL A 2 -25.37 9.78 -4.62
N ILE A 3 -25.06 9.37 -3.39
CA ILE A 3 -23.72 8.91 -3.09
C ILE A 3 -23.63 7.59 -3.83
N GLU A 4 -22.94 7.58 -4.98
CA GLU A 4 -22.57 6.33 -5.62
C GLU A 4 -21.87 5.50 -4.55
N ASP A 5 -22.36 4.28 -4.32
CA ASP A 5 -21.69 3.32 -3.44
C ASP A 5 -20.29 3.13 -4.00
N ILE A 6 -19.31 3.86 -3.44
CA ILE A 6 -17.92 3.55 -3.64
C ILE A 6 -17.81 2.13 -3.14
N GLU A 7 -17.51 1.19 -4.03
CA GLU A 7 -17.24 -0.18 -3.65
C GLU A 7 -16.15 -0.09 -2.58
N THR A 8 -16.46 -0.47 -1.35
CA THR A 8 -15.53 -0.34 -0.21
C THR A 8 -15.36 -1.70 0.44
N GLY A 9 -14.24 -1.87 1.12
CA GLY A 9 -13.98 -3.05 1.92
C GLY A 9 -12.97 -4.03 1.31
N PRO A 10 -12.79 -5.19 1.97
CA PRO A 10 -11.64 -6.07 1.75
C PRO A 10 -11.49 -6.58 0.32
N GLU A 11 -12.60 -6.90 -0.36
CA GLU A 11 -12.53 -7.49 -1.70
C GLU A 11 -12.05 -6.50 -2.77
N LEU A 12 -12.49 -5.24 -2.73
CA LEU A 12 -11.93 -4.22 -3.61
C LEU A 12 -10.43 -4.06 -3.37
N ILE A 13 -10.03 -3.94 -2.10
CA ILE A 13 -8.64 -3.74 -1.70
C ILE A 13 -7.75 -4.87 -2.23
N LYS A 14 -8.19 -6.13 -2.05
CA LYS A 14 -7.48 -7.30 -2.58
C LYS A 14 -7.35 -7.26 -4.10
N ARG A 15 -8.40 -6.85 -4.83
CA ARG A 15 -8.34 -6.74 -6.29
C ARG A 15 -7.35 -5.68 -6.75
N LEU A 16 -7.36 -4.50 -6.11
CA LEU A 16 -6.42 -3.41 -6.40
C LEU A 16 -4.97 -3.86 -6.16
N ILE A 17 -4.69 -4.44 -4.99
CA ILE A 17 -3.36 -4.97 -4.65
C ILE A 17 -2.94 -6.08 -5.64
N ALA A 18 -3.85 -7.01 -5.96
CA ALA A 18 -3.55 -8.10 -6.88
C ALA A 18 -3.24 -7.59 -8.29
N GLN A 19 -3.93 -6.55 -8.77
CA GLN A 19 -3.62 -5.90 -10.03
C GLN A 19 -2.23 -5.27 -10.00
N GLU A 20 -1.95 -4.47 -8.97
CA GLU A 20 -0.67 -3.79 -8.81
C GLU A 20 0.49 -4.79 -8.74
N VAL A 21 0.37 -5.88 -7.95
CA VAL A 21 1.37 -6.95 -7.86
C VAL A 21 1.68 -7.56 -9.23
N ARG A 22 0.67 -7.81 -10.06
CA ARG A 22 0.87 -8.36 -11.41
C ARG A 22 1.60 -7.37 -12.31
N GLU A 23 1.19 -6.10 -12.28
CA GLU A 23 1.80 -5.05 -13.10
C GLU A 23 3.24 -4.78 -12.68
N TYR A 24 3.48 -4.65 -11.38
CA TYR A 24 4.80 -4.40 -10.79
C TYR A 24 5.78 -5.53 -11.12
N HIS A 25 5.37 -6.79 -10.93
CA HIS A 25 6.19 -7.94 -11.30
C HIS A 25 6.52 -7.94 -12.80
N ARG A 26 5.50 -7.75 -13.66
CA ARG A 26 5.67 -7.76 -15.12
C ARG A 26 6.67 -6.70 -15.61
N ILE A 27 6.68 -5.52 -14.99
CA ILE A 27 7.59 -4.43 -15.36
C ILE A 27 9.05 -4.82 -15.04
N HIS A 28 9.31 -5.41 -13.88
CA HIS A 28 10.66 -5.70 -13.40
C HIS A 28 11.20 -7.09 -13.78
N THR A 29 10.37 -7.97 -14.34
CA THR A 29 10.81 -9.26 -14.90
C THR A 29 10.91 -9.28 -16.43
N ARG A 30 10.56 -8.19 -17.12
CA ARG A 30 10.65 -8.15 -18.58
C ARG A 30 12.12 -8.17 -19.00
N PRO A 31 12.58 -9.19 -19.75
CA PRO A 31 13.92 -9.15 -20.32
C PRO A 31 13.95 -8.02 -21.35
N SER A 32 14.79 -7.02 -21.11
CA SER A 32 15.20 -6.11 -22.18
C SER A 32 16.06 -6.91 -23.15
N GLU A 33 15.73 -6.90 -24.45
CA GLU A 33 16.53 -7.56 -25.50
C GLU A 33 18.01 -7.11 -25.51
N THR A 34 18.34 -6.04 -24.79
CA THR A 34 19.66 -5.39 -24.77
C THR A 34 20.31 -5.31 -23.38
N ARG A 35 19.64 -5.74 -22.29
CA ARG A 35 20.20 -5.67 -20.93
C ARG A 35 19.80 -6.87 -20.07
N SER A 36 20.80 -7.49 -19.45
CA SER A 36 20.61 -8.35 -18.26
C SER A 36 19.89 -7.55 -17.16
N SER A 37 19.11 -8.23 -16.31
CA SER A 37 18.38 -7.62 -15.19
C SER A 37 19.22 -6.59 -14.43
N THR A 38 18.71 -5.38 -14.24
CA THR A 38 19.46 -4.32 -13.54
C THR A 38 19.45 -4.55 -12.04
N HIS A 39 20.40 -3.95 -11.32
CA HIS A 39 20.37 -3.96 -9.85
C HIS A 39 19.06 -3.38 -9.29
N ALA A 40 18.49 -2.36 -9.96
CA ALA A 40 17.21 -1.76 -9.58
C ALA A 40 16.05 -2.77 -9.70
N ASP A 41 16.05 -3.61 -10.75
CA ASP A 41 15.04 -4.67 -10.90
C ASP A 41 15.12 -5.69 -9.76
N LEU A 42 16.33 -6.06 -9.34
CA LEU A 42 16.54 -6.98 -8.22
C LEU A 42 16.02 -6.39 -6.89
N VAL A 43 16.30 -5.11 -6.64
CA VAL A 43 15.77 -4.41 -5.46
C VAL A 43 14.24 -4.35 -5.50
N ALA A 44 13.66 -3.98 -6.64
CA ALA A 44 12.21 -3.93 -6.82
C ALA A 44 11.54 -5.30 -6.58
N LEU A 45 12.12 -6.38 -7.11
CA LEU A 45 11.61 -7.74 -6.90
C LEU A 45 11.71 -8.16 -5.42
N ARG A 46 12.78 -7.77 -4.72
CA ARG A 46 12.87 -8.00 -3.28
C ARG A 46 11.81 -7.22 -2.50
N THR A 47 11.61 -5.94 -2.83
CA THR A 47 10.54 -5.12 -2.25
C THR A 47 9.17 -5.76 -2.47
N LEU A 48 8.92 -6.34 -3.65
CA LEU A 48 7.68 -7.05 -3.94
C LEU A 48 7.49 -8.29 -3.06
N GLU A 49 8.55 -9.05 -2.78
CA GLU A 49 8.52 -10.19 -1.86
C GLU A 49 8.24 -9.74 -0.43
N ASP A 50 8.93 -8.70 0.04
CA ASP A 50 8.76 -8.16 1.38
C ASP A 50 7.34 -7.59 1.56
N PHE A 51 6.80 -6.90 0.55
CA PHE A 51 5.42 -6.41 0.54
C PHE A 51 4.42 -7.57 0.65
N LYS A 52 4.57 -8.62 -0.17
CA LYS A 52 3.70 -9.80 -0.13
C LYS A 52 3.74 -10.50 1.23
N ALA A 53 4.91 -10.59 1.84
CA ALA A 53 5.08 -11.19 3.16
C ALA A 53 4.44 -10.34 4.28
N ALA A 54 4.34 -9.03 4.08
CA ALA A 54 3.72 -8.10 5.02
C ALA A 54 2.19 -8.04 4.88
N LEU A 55 1.60 -8.46 3.76
CA LEU A 55 0.17 -8.41 3.53
C LEU A 55 -0.62 -9.17 4.60
N ILE A 56 -1.74 -8.59 5.00
CA ILE A 56 -2.74 -9.19 5.89
C ILE A 56 -4.11 -9.17 5.21
N GLU A 57 -5.06 -9.93 5.75
CA GLU A 57 -6.47 -9.69 5.44
C GLU A 57 -6.80 -8.24 5.80
N PRO A 58 -7.39 -7.42 4.91
CA PRO A 58 -7.69 -6.03 5.23
C PRO A 58 -8.50 -5.91 6.52
N VAL A 59 -7.98 -5.18 7.49
CA VAL A 59 -8.62 -4.95 8.79
C VAL A 59 -9.00 -3.48 8.92
N GLU A 60 -10.25 -3.22 9.26
CA GLU A 60 -10.74 -1.88 9.56
C GLU A 60 -9.93 -1.28 10.72
N THR A 61 -9.45 -0.05 10.55
CA THR A 61 -8.65 0.65 11.53
C THR A 61 -9.00 2.13 11.51
N GLU A 62 -8.69 2.82 12.59
CA GLU A 62 -8.64 4.28 12.61
C GLU A 62 -7.19 4.73 12.39
N ALA A 63 -7.02 5.82 11.65
CA ALA A 63 -5.74 6.51 11.51
C ALA A 63 -5.92 8.00 11.74
N LEU A 64 -4.89 8.62 12.31
CA LEU A 64 -4.81 10.06 12.49
C LEU A 64 -4.21 10.71 11.25
N PHE A 65 -4.87 11.75 10.76
CA PHE A 65 -4.43 12.53 9.61
C PHE A 65 -3.91 13.89 10.04
N SER A 66 -3.09 14.48 9.18
CA SER A 66 -2.67 15.88 9.31
C SER A 66 -3.89 16.78 9.53
N GLY A 67 -3.81 17.67 10.53
CA GLY A 67 -4.94 18.50 10.98
C GLY A 67 -5.76 17.90 12.13
N GLY A 68 -5.37 16.74 12.66
CA GLY A 68 -5.97 16.14 13.85
C GLY A 68 -7.26 15.35 13.59
N GLN A 69 -7.56 15.07 12.32
CA GLN A 69 -8.73 14.31 11.93
C GLN A 69 -8.48 12.81 12.10
N VAL A 70 -9.42 12.09 12.68
CA VAL A 70 -9.41 10.62 12.72
C VAL A 70 -10.36 10.10 11.66
N MET A 71 -9.90 9.16 10.84
CA MET A 71 -10.72 8.57 9.78
C MET A 71 -10.62 7.04 9.81
N THR A 72 -11.76 6.40 9.56
CA THR A 72 -11.85 4.96 9.33
C THR A 72 -11.25 4.62 7.98
N CYS A 73 -10.32 3.67 8.00
CA CYS A 73 -9.53 3.18 6.87
C CYS A 73 -9.25 1.68 7.05
N TRP A 74 -8.40 1.10 6.20
CA TRP A 74 -8.11 -0.34 6.23
C TRP A 74 -6.62 -0.59 6.31
N SER A 75 -6.12 -1.26 7.35
CA SER A 75 -4.75 -1.78 7.37
C SER A 75 -4.63 -2.92 6.36
N VAL A 76 -3.64 -2.84 5.46
CA VAL A 76 -3.41 -3.87 4.42
C VAL A 76 -2.09 -4.61 4.58
N THR A 77 -1.15 -4.02 5.31
CA THR A 77 0.05 -4.72 5.79
C THR A 77 0.05 -4.80 7.31
N ARG A 78 0.72 -5.81 7.85
CA ARG A 78 1.09 -5.83 9.25
C ARG A 78 2.01 -4.65 9.54
N SER A 79 1.89 -4.08 10.73
CA SER A 79 2.90 -3.19 11.27
C SER A 79 4.25 -3.88 11.38
N ASN A 80 5.32 -3.19 10.97
CA ASN A 80 6.69 -3.62 11.26
C ASN A 80 7.29 -2.91 12.50
N GLY A 81 6.46 -2.20 13.27
CA GLY A 81 6.86 -1.40 14.42
C GLY A 81 7.25 0.05 14.08
N ALA A 82 7.48 0.37 12.80
CA ALA A 82 7.75 1.73 12.33
C ALA A 82 6.60 2.26 11.47
N TYR A 83 6.05 1.44 10.58
CA TYR A 83 4.97 1.81 9.69
C TYR A 83 4.09 0.61 9.29
N ARG A 84 2.99 0.93 8.63
CA ARG A 84 2.14 0.03 7.85
C ARG A 84 1.57 0.75 6.63
N VAL A 85 1.02 0.00 5.69
CA VAL A 85 0.21 0.56 4.60
C VAL A 85 -1.26 0.47 4.98
N ILE A 86 -1.98 1.57 4.75
CA ILE A 86 -3.43 1.65 4.90
C ILE A 86 -4.09 2.02 3.56
N TYR A 87 -5.35 1.61 3.36
CA TYR A 87 -6.18 2.04 2.24
C TYR A 87 -7.20 3.08 2.72
N LEU A 88 -7.34 4.18 1.96
CA LEU A 88 -8.22 5.31 2.25
C LEU A 88 -9.46 5.24 1.35
N PRO A 89 -10.63 4.82 1.86
CA PRO A 89 -11.82 4.63 1.03
C PRO A 89 -12.31 5.92 0.36
N GLN A 90 -12.20 7.07 1.05
CA GLN A 90 -12.72 8.35 0.51
C GLN A 90 -11.90 8.87 -0.68
N ALA A 91 -10.64 8.46 -0.80
CA ALA A 91 -9.72 8.91 -1.86
C ALA A 91 -9.31 7.79 -2.83
N ALA A 92 -9.79 6.56 -2.61
CA ALA A 92 -9.49 5.36 -3.38
C ALA A 92 -7.97 5.14 -3.64
N LEU A 93 -7.15 5.37 -2.61
CA LEU A 93 -5.69 5.27 -2.68
C LEU A 93 -5.09 4.64 -1.42
N PHE A 94 -3.81 4.26 -1.49
CA PHE A 94 -3.05 3.75 -0.34
C PHE A 94 -2.19 4.85 0.26
N SER A 95 -1.95 4.73 1.56
CA SER A 95 -1.09 5.62 2.32
C SER A 95 -0.11 4.85 3.19
N LEU A 96 1.09 5.43 3.34
CA LEU A 96 2.03 5.04 4.37
C LEU A 96 1.62 5.68 5.70
N ALA A 97 1.28 4.85 6.68
CA ALA A 97 0.99 5.29 8.04
C ALA A 97 2.13 4.87 8.98
N VAL A 98 2.71 5.83 9.69
CA VAL A 98 3.72 5.55 10.73
C VAL A 98 3.03 5.10 12.01
N GLU A 99 3.67 4.19 12.74
CA GLU A 99 3.19 3.78 14.05
C GLU A 99 3.43 4.88 15.08
N SER A 100 2.43 5.15 15.91
CA SER A 100 2.55 6.06 17.05
C SER A 100 1.83 5.51 18.28
N MET A 101 2.06 6.16 19.42
CA MET A 101 1.34 5.85 20.66
C MET A 101 -0.18 6.07 20.57
N PHE A 102 -0.65 6.84 19.58
CA PHE A 102 -2.06 7.11 19.32
C PHE A 102 -2.63 6.22 18.20
N GLY A 103 -1.87 5.23 17.74
CA GLY A 103 -2.19 4.41 16.57
C GLY A 103 -1.52 4.90 15.28
N PRO A 104 -1.93 4.38 14.11
CA PRO A 104 -1.37 4.75 12.82
C PRO A 104 -1.58 6.23 12.49
N VAL A 105 -0.55 6.89 11.97
CA VAL A 105 -0.57 8.30 11.57
C VAL A 105 -0.20 8.42 10.10
N ASP A 106 -1.10 8.98 9.30
CA ASP A 106 -0.85 9.34 7.90
C ASP A 106 0.16 10.50 7.82
N ILE A 107 1.19 10.34 7.00
CA ILE A 107 2.26 11.34 6.82
C ILE A 107 2.24 11.98 5.42
N GLY A 108 1.14 11.85 4.68
CA GLY A 108 0.99 12.45 3.34
C GLY A 108 1.73 11.73 2.20
N VAL A 109 2.19 10.49 2.42
CA VAL A 109 2.79 9.66 1.36
C VAL A 109 1.72 8.74 0.79
N HIS A 110 1.18 9.13 -0.37
CA HIS A 110 0.01 8.51 -0.99
C HIS A 110 0.32 7.96 -2.38
N GLY A 111 -0.36 6.88 -2.77
CA GLY A 111 -0.20 6.29 -4.10
C GLY A 111 -0.62 4.82 -4.18
N PRO A 112 -0.08 4.07 -5.15
CA PRO A 112 -0.17 2.61 -5.20
C PRO A 112 0.46 1.95 -3.97
N ALA A 113 -0.05 0.78 -3.56
CA ALA A 113 0.31 0.13 -2.30
C ALA A 113 1.80 -0.25 -2.21
N ILE A 114 2.38 -0.79 -3.28
CA ILE A 114 3.79 -1.17 -3.33
C ILE A 114 4.67 0.08 -3.35
N ALA A 115 4.25 1.13 -4.07
CA ALA A 115 4.99 2.38 -4.15
C ALA A 115 5.09 3.10 -2.80
N VAL A 116 3.99 3.16 -2.04
CA VAL A 116 4.02 3.74 -0.69
C VAL A 116 4.79 2.84 0.28
N PHE A 117 4.66 1.51 0.16
CA PHE A 117 5.45 0.56 0.95
C PHE A 117 6.96 0.72 0.72
N SER A 118 7.37 0.96 -0.52
CA SER A 118 8.77 1.14 -0.90
C SER A 118 9.33 2.53 -0.62
N SER A 119 8.53 3.46 -0.10
CA SER A 119 8.96 4.86 0.11
C SER A 119 9.96 5.05 1.25
N VAL A 120 10.16 4.00 2.06
CA VAL A 120 11.03 3.99 3.25
C VAL A 120 12.07 2.86 3.18
N GLY A 121 12.41 2.39 1.98
CA GLY A 121 13.34 1.29 1.70
C GLY A 121 14.48 1.68 0.77
#